data_AF-A0A941ECW0-F1
#
_entry.id   AF-A0A941ECW0-F1
#
_cell.length_a   1.000
_cell.length_b   1.000
_cell.length_c   1.000
_cell.angle_alpha   90.00
_cell.angle_beta   90.00
_cell.angle_gamma   90.00
#
_symmetry.space_group_name_H-M   'P 1'
#
loop_
_entity.id
_entity.type
_entity.pdbx_description
1 polymer ?
#
loop_
_entity_poly.entity_id
_entity_poly.type
_entity_poly.pdbx_seq_one_letter_code
_entity_poly.pdbx_strand_id
1 'polypeptide(L)'
;MWRSFALEALAPLGVSTSVVEALTGRGLPANAFEVYVRDQARELEVADLPGCGQAAFLGRYTDEWNTYWLRLADSSVWMRWGILDRPAESTQRINTSVEAFQAVLGAWCEMKSSSVDETDEQAYEDLVTETICRAVGADPAVFADGDGWWPVFFEELEYTLPRMVAGDRPLHQLVRCDASGRWILEHPGYDEAS
;
A
#
# COMPACT_ATOMS: atom_id res chain seq x y z
N MET A 1 7.65 13.83 -2.16
CA MET A 1 9.12 13.73 -2.29
C MET A 1 9.58 12.39 -1.74
N TRP A 2 10.27 11.58 -2.52
CA TRP A 2 10.86 10.32 -2.08
C TRP A 2 12.21 10.57 -1.39
N ARG A 3 12.49 9.82 -0.33
CA ARG A 3 13.72 9.97 0.45
C ARG A 3 14.33 8.60 0.71
N SER A 4 15.62 8.49 0.47
CA SER A 4 16.43 7.31 0.79
C SER A 4 16.60 7.13 2.29
N PHE A 5 16.98 5.92 2.66
CA PHE A 5 17.51 5.56 3.99
C PHE A 5 19.04 5.57 3.93
N ALA A 6 19.66 5.84 5.08
CA ALA A 6 21.11 5.79 5.21
C ALA A 6 21.58 4.33 5.20
N LEU A 7 22.58 4.00 4.38
CA LEU A 7 23.11 2.64 4.26
C LEU A 7 23.63 2.13 5.61
N GLU A 8 24.32 2.99 6.34
CA GLU A 8 24.87 2.72 7.67
C GLU A 8 23.78 2.41 8.72
N ALA A 9 22.56 2.91 8.53
CA ALA A 9 21.43 2.63 9.42
C ALA A 9 20.74 1.30 9.08
N LEU A 10 20.79 0.87 7.82
CA LEU A 10 20.23 -0.41 7.37
C LEU A 10 21.16 -1.60 7.62
N ALA A 11 22.48 -1.40 7.54
CA ALA A 11 23.46 -2.48 7.68
C ALA A 11 23.31 -3.32 8.97
N PRO A 12 23.00 -2.74 10.15
CA PRO A 12 22.81 -3.51 11.38
C PRO A 12 21.55 -4.40 11.40
N LEU A 13 20.58 -4.15 10.52
CA LEU A 13 19.29 -4.85 10.53
C LEU A 13 19.37 -6.27 9.92
N GLY A 14 20.45 -6.59 9.20
CA GLY A 14 20.64 -7.90 8.59
C GLY A 14 19.62 -8.25 7.49
N VAL A 15 18.96 -7.24 6.92
CA VAL A 15 18.01 -7.41 5.80
C VAL A 15 18.75 -7.76 4.50
N SER A 16 18.01 -8.31 3.54
CA SER A 16 18.58 -8.74 2.26
C SER A 16 19.18 -7.57 1.45
N THR A 17 20.14 -7.88 0.57
CA THR A 17 20.78 -6.88 -0.30
C THR A 17 19.77 -6.14 -1.17
N SER A 18 18.75 -6.83 -1.70
CA SER A 18 17.71 -6.20 -2.53
C SER A 18 16.94 -5.14 -1.75
N VAL A 19 16.65 -5.38 -0.48
CA VAL A 19 15.96 -4.42 0.39
C VAL A 19 16.84 -3.21 0.70
N VAL A 20 18.12 -3.45 0.94
CA VAL A 20 19.09 -2.36 1.10
C VAL A 20 19.13 -1.49 -0.16
N GLU A 21 19.22 -2.10 -1.34
CA GLU A 21 19.19 -1.39 -2.63
C GLU A 21 17.88 -0.62 -2.84
N ALA A 22 16.73 -1.22 -2.53
CA ALA A 22 15.43 -0.58 -2.66
C ALA A 22 15.29 0.65 -1.74
N LEU A 23 15.72 0.54 -0.48
CA LEU A 23 15.58 1.60 0.52
C LEU A 23 16.66 2.70 0.41
N THR A 24 17.86 2.37 -0.05
CA THR A 24 18.92 3.37 -0.31
C THR A 24 18.75 4.04 -1.68
N GLY A 25 18.27 3.31 -2.68
CA GLY A 25 18.02 3.81 -4.03
C GLY A 25 16.76 4.66 -4.12
N ARG A 26 15.59 4.02 -4.16
CA ARG A 26 14.29 4.72 -4.26
C ARG A 26 13.83 5.26 -2.91
N GLY A 27 14.04 4.51 -1.84
CA GLY A 27 13.58 4.86 -0.50
C GLY A 27 12.07 4.82 -0.35
N LEU A 28 11.53 5.64 0.55
CA LEU A 28 10.09 5.77 0.79
C LEU A 28 9.66 7.24 0.71
N PRO A 29 8.39 7.53 0.37
CA PRO A 29 7.90 8.90 0.29
C PRO A 29 7.95 9.56 1.67
N ALA A 30 8.40 10.82 1.76
CA ALA A 30 8.37 11.56 3.03
C ALA A 30 6.94 11.68 3.58
N ASN A 31 5.98 11.88 2.68
CA ASN A 31 4.55 11.85 2.92
C ASN A 31 3.88 11.39 1.61
N ALA A 32 3.05 10.36 1.69
CA ALA A 32 2.24 9.81 0.61
C ALA A 32 0.77 10.20 0.81
N PHE A 33 0.50 11.50 0.82
CA PHE A 33 -0.84 12.07 1.08
C PHE A 33 -1.49 11.44 2.29
N GLU A 34 -0.80 11.47 3.43
CA GLU A 34 -1.28 11.06 4.76
C GLU A 34 -1.47 9.54 4.96
N VAL A 35 -1.53 8.75 3.88
CA VAL A 35 -1.56 7.28 3.96
C VAL A 35 -0.27 6.71 4.54
N TYR A 36 0.86 7.33 4.23
CA TYR A 36 2.14 6.99 4.81
C TYR A 36 2.95 8.25 5.05
N VAL A 37 3.53 8.37 6.23
CA VAL A 37 4.38 9.48 6.64
C VAL A 37 5.63 8.92 7.30
N ARG A 38 6.80 9.39 6.86
CA ARG A 38 8.06 9.07 7.55
C ARG A 38 8.14 9.80 8.88
N ASP A 39 8.49 9.06 9.93
CA ASP A 39 8.88 9.62 11.22
C ASP A 39 10.38 9.41 11.41
N GLN A 40 11.15 10.49 11.21
CA GLN A 40 12.61 10.44 11.32
C GLN A 40 13.11 10.13 12.73
N ALA A 41 12.32 10.40 13.77
CA ALA A 41 12.75 10.17 15.15
C ALA A 41 12.76 8.68 15.52
N ARG A 42 11.98 7.86 14.81
CA ARG A 42 11.79 6.43 15.08
C ARG A 42 12.21 5.53 13.94
N GLU A 43 12.76 6.12 12.89
CA GLU A 43 13.14 5.41 11.68
C GLU A 43 14.08 4.25 11.99
N LEU A 44 13.70 3.05 11.52
CA LEU A 44 14.42 1.79 11.71
C LEU A 44 14.56 1.35 13.18
N GLU A 45 13.77 1.90 14.10
CA GLU A 45 13.61 1.34 15.45
C GLU A 45 13.16 -0.13 15.34
N VAL A 46 13.84 -1.03 16.04
CA VAL A 46 13.56 -2.46 15.98
C VAL A 46 12.71 -2.87 17.18
N ALA A 47 11.60 -3.56 16.91
CA ALA A 47 10.73 -4.12 17.93
C ALA A 47 10.32 -5.56 17.56
N ASP A 48 9.95 -6.34 18.57
CA ASP A 48 9.25 -7.61 18.35
C ASP A 48 7.75 -7.37 18.32
N LEU A 49 7.12 -7.68 17.19
CA LEU A 49 5.71 -7.48 16.95
C LEU A 49 4.95 -8.80 17.08
N PRO A 50 3.76 -8.83 17.74
CA PRO A 50 2.94 -10.04 17.80
C PRO A 50 2.73 -10.61 16.39
N GLY A 51 2.82 -11.93 16.20
CA GLY A 51 2.59 -12.59 14.90
C GLY A 51 3.60 -12.30 13.76
N CYS A 52 4.36 -11.20 13.84
CA CYS A 52 5.36 -10.77 12.85
C CYS A 52 6.78 -11.11 13.31
N GLY A 53 7.09 -11.01 14.60
CA GLY A 53 8.44 -11.13 15.16
C GLY A 53 9.24 -9.83 15.02
N GLN A 54 10.56 -9.93 14.93
CA GLN A 54 11.42 -8.75 14.80
C GLN A 54 11.16 -7.99 13.50
N ALA A 55 10.87 -6.69 13.65
CA ALA A 55 10.62 -5.78 12.55
C ALA A 55 11.22 -4.39 12.83
N ALA A 56 11.58 -3.67 11.76
CA ALA A 56 12.09 -2.31 11.82
C ALA A 56 11.01 -1.29 11.40
N PHE A 57 10.87 -0.20 12.14
CA PHE A 57 9.89 0.83 11.87
C PHE A 57 10.20 1.57 10.56
N LEU A 58 9.19 1.68 9.68
CA LEU A 58 9.30 2.40 8.41
C LEU A 58 8.59 3.75 8.44
N GLY A 59 7.47 3.86 9.16
CA GLY A 59 6.65 5.07 9.17
C GLY A 59 5.29 4.84 9.79
N ARG A 60 4.39 5.81 9.62
CA ARG A 60 3.07 5.81 10.23
C ARG A 60 1.98 6.28 9.26
N TYR A 61 0.76 5.87 9.53
CA TYR A 61 -0.43 6.50 8.98
C TYR A 61 -0.72 7.81 9.73
N THR A 62 -1.43 8.74 9.10
CA THR A 62 -1.67 10.09 9.66
C THR A 62 -2.44 10.09 10.98
N ASP A 63 -3.24 9.06 11.24
CA ASP A 63 -4.03 8.91 12.48
C ASP A 63 -3.19 8.62 13.73
N GLU A 64 -1.88 8.40 13.56
CA GLU A 64 -0.92 8.00 14.60
C GLU A 64 -1.25 6.67 15.30
N TRP A 65 -2.28 5.97 14.85
CA TRP A 65 -2.74 4.68 15.34
C TRP A 65 -2.11 3.53 14.56
N ASN A 66 -1.88 3.72 13.27
CA ASN A 66 -1.35 2.68 12.40
C ASN A 66 0.11 2.94 12.04
N THR A 67 0.93 1.90 12.13
CA THR A 67 2.38 2.00 11.88
C THR A 67 2.86 0.92 10.92
N TYR A 68 3.82 1.27 10.08
CA TYR A 68 4.37 0.43 9.02
C TYR A 68 5.73 -0.11 9.44
N TRP A 69 5.95 -1.41 9.25
CA TRP A 69 7.12 -2.11 9.76
C TRP A 69 7.68 -3.08 8.71
N LEU A 70 9.00 -3.15 8.61
CA LEU A 70 9.73 -4.11 7.79
C LEU A 70 10.08 -5.34 8.63
N ARG A 71 9.48 -6.48 8.32
CA ARG A 71 9.83 -7.74 8.99
C ARG A 71 11.25 -8.17 8.60
N LEU A 72 12.13 -8.35 9.59
CA LEU A 72 13.55 -8.62 9.31
C LEU A 72 13.79 -10.01 8.72
N ALA A 73 12.93 -10.98 9.04
CA ALA A 73 13.11 -12.38 8.63
C ALA A 73 12.91 -12.63 7.13
N ASP A 74 11.95 -11.92 6.51
CA ASP A 74 11.57 -12.13 5.10
C ASP A 74 11.41 -10.84 4.30
N SER A 75 11.64 -9.68 4.93
CA SER A 75 11.54 -8.36 4.31
C SER A 75 10.15 -7.97 3.79
N SER A 76 9.10 -8.65 4.27
CA SER A 76 7.73 -8.22 4.03
C SER A 76 7.37 -6.98 4.85
N VAL A 77 6.38 -6.21 4.37
CA VAL A 77 5.90 -5.01 5.07
C VAL A 77 4.63 -5.34 5.83
N TRP A 78 4.60 -4.95 7.09
CA TRP A 78 3.53 -5.19 8.03
C TRP A 78 2.94 -3.89 8.53
N MET A 79 1.65 -3.92 8.83
CA MET A 79 0.98 -2.90 9.60
C MET A 79 0.77 -3.40 11.02
N ARG A 80 0.97 -2.50 11.99
CA ARG A 80 0.61 -2.66 13.39
C ARG A 80 -0.47 -1.64 13.71
N TRP A 81 -1.62 -2.12 14.19
CA TRP A 81 -2.73 -1.30 14.68
C TRP A 81 -2.59 -1.06 16.18
N GLY A 82 -2.83 0.18 16.59
CA GLY A 82 -2.79 0.61 17.99
C GLY A 82 -1.78 1.72 18.23
N ILE A 83 -2.03 2.56 19.24
CA ILE A 83 -1.12 3.63 19.65
C ILE A 83 0.30 3.08 19.83
N LEU A 84 1.27 3.76 19.24
CA LEU A 84 2.69 3.43 19.42
C LEU A 84 3.07 3.46 20.91
N ASP A 85 3.96 2.58 21.35
CA ASP A 85 4.32 2.35 22.77
C ASP A 85 3.23 1.71 23.65
N ARG A 86 2.12 1.27 23.07
CA ARG A 86 1.14 0.39 23.74
C ARG A 86 1.19 -1.03 23.17
N PRO A 87 0.61 -2.03 23.85
CA PRO A 87 0.39 -3.33 23.21
C PRO A 87 -0.35 -3.15 21.88
N ALA A 88 0.13 -3.81 20.83
CA ALA A 88 -0.56 -3.83 19.55
C ALA A 88 -1.91 -4.51 19.71
N GLU A 89 -2.95 -3.97 19.07
CA GLU A 89 -4.25 -4.63 19.00
C GLU A 89 -4.21 -5.79 18.00
N SER A 90 -3.55 -5.54 16.87
CA SER A 90 -3.31 -6.53 15.84
C SER A 90 -2.12 -6.13 14.96
N THR A 91 -1.69 -7.08 14.15
CA THR A 91 -0.61 -6.95 13.18
C THR A 91 -0.92 -7.83 11.98
N GLN A 92 -0.63 -7.35 10.78
CA GLN A 92 -0.91 -8.07 9.54
C GLN A 92 0.13 -7.67 8.51
N ARG A 93 0.48 -8.62 7.64
CA ARG A 93 1.30 -8.33 6.48
C ARG A 93 0.45 -7.56 5.47
N ILE A 94 0.93 -6.40 5.06
CA ILE A 94 0.25 -5.55 4.07
C ILE A 94 0.94 -5.54 2.71
N ASN A 95 2.22 -5.92 2.64
CA ASN A 95 2.91 -6.19 1.37
C ASN A 95 3.89 -7.35 1.50
N THR A 96 4.08 -8.08 0.41
CA THR A 96 5.01 -9.21 0.33
C THR A 96 6.47 -8.75 0.27
N SER A 97 6.75 -7.53 -0.22
CA SER A 97 8.09 -6.93 -0.23
C SER A 97 8.07 -5.41 -0.11
N VAL A 98 9.24 -4.82 0.08
CA VAL A 98 9.44 -3.37 0.07
C VAL A 98 9.18 -2.77 -1.31
N GLU A 99 9.61 -3.43 -2.38
CA GLU A 99 9.40 -2.96 -3.76
C GLU A 99 7.92 -2.94 -4.13
N ALA A 100 7.17 -3.97 -3.71
CA ALA A 100 5.71 -4.00 -3.81
C ALA A 100 5.08 -2.81 -3.07
N PHE A 101 5.47 -2.57 -1.82
CA PHE A 101 5.00 -1.42 -1.04
C PHE A 101 5.34 -0.08 -1.71
N GLN A 102 6.56 0.08 -2.24
CA GLN A 102 6.97 1.27 -3.00
C GLN A 102 6.13 1.47 -4.27
N ALA A 103 5.78 0.39 -4.96
CA ALA A 103 4.95 0.46 -6.16
C ALA A 103 3.51 0.86 -5.84
N VAL A 104 2.90 0.29 -4.79
CA VAL A 104 1.56 0.68 -4.32
C VAL A 104 1.52 2.15 -3.88
N LEU A 105 2.47 2.59 -3.02
CA LEU A 105 2.57 4.00 -2.62
C LEU A 105 2.85 4.93 -3.80
N GLY A 106 3.58 4.45 -4.81
CA GLY A 106 3.82 5.15 -6.07
C GLY A 106 2.53 5.42 -6.84
N ALA A 107 1.74 4.37 -7.08
CA ALA A 107 0.45 4.49 -7.76
C ALA A 107 -0.48 5.47 -7.02
N TRP A 108 -0.57 5.34 -5.69
CA TRP A 108 -1.33 6.26 -4.85
C TRP A 108 -0.87 7.72 -4.98
N CYS A 109 0.44 7.95 -4.86
CA CYS A 109 0.98 9.31 -4.95
C CYS A 109 0.75 9.94 -6.33
N GLU A 110 0.87 9.15 -7.40
CA GLU A 110 0.59 9.61 -8.76
C GLU A 110 -0.89 10.01 -8.90
N MET A 111 -1.82 9.16 -8.44
CA MET A 111 -3.26 9.45 -8.42
C MET A 111 -3.55 10.77 -7.69
N LYS A 112 -3.07 10.94 -6.46
CA LYS A 112 -3.34 12.12 -5.64
C LYS A 112 -2.65 13.39 -6.13
N SER A 113 -1.58 13.26 -6.92
CA SER A 113 -0.91 14.39 -7.57
C SER A 113 -1.48 14.73 -8.95
N SER A 114 -2.41 13.91 -9.46
CA SER A 114 -3.04 14.10 -10.75
C SER A 114 -3.77 15.44 -10.82
N SER A 115 -3.78 16.04 -12.01
CA SER A 115 -4.57 17.22 -12.32
C SER A 115 -5.94 16.89 -12.92
N VAL A 116 -6.33 15.61 -12.94
CA VAL A 116 -7.67 15.19 -13.38
C VAL A 116 -8.71 15.82 -12.44
N ASP A 117 -9.71 16.45 -13.06
CA ASP A 117 -10.81 17.07 -12.34
C ASP A 117 -11.74 16.00 -11.78
N GLU A 118 -11.98 16.01 -10.47
CA GLU A 118 -12.88 15.05 -9.81
C GLU A 118 -14.34 15.22 -10.26
N THR A 119 -14.69 16.34 -10.92
CA THR A 119 -16.00 16.55 -11.54
C THR A 119 -16.13 15.93 -12.93
N ASP A 120 -15.01 15.57 -13.59
CA ASP A 120 -15.02 14.72 -14.77
C ASP A 120 -15.07 13.26 -14.31
N GLU A 121 -16.29 12.78 -14.08
CA GLU A 121 -16.56 11.44 -13.53
C GLU A 121 -15.83 10.33 -14.29
N GLN A 122 -15.79 10.40 -15.63
CA GLN A 122 -15.17 9.35 -16.43
C GLN A 122 -13.65 9.39 -16.34
N ALA A 123 -13.04 10.57 -16.46
CA ALA A 123 -11.60 10.70 -16.36
C ALA A 123 -11.09 10.33 -14.96
N TYR A 124 -11.85 10.67 -13.92
CA TYR A 124 -11.52 10.29 -12.55
C TYR A 124 -11.70 8.78 -12.31
N GLU A 125 -12.76 8.17 -12.82
CA GLU A 125 -12.99 6.71 -12.78
C GLU A 125 -11.86 5.93 -13.47
N ASP A 126 -11.42 6.38 -14.64
CA ASP A 126 -10.30 5.79 -15.38
C ASP A 126 -9.00 5.87 -14.58
N LEU A 127 -8.74 7.02 -13.94
CA LEU A 127 -7.57 7.24 -13.09
C LEU A 127 -7.58 6.34 -11.85
N VAL A 128 -8.72 6.20 -11.17
CA VAL A 128 -8.85 5.31 -10.00
C VAL A 128 -8.68 3.84 -10.44
N THR A 129 -9.31 3.45 -11.55
CA THR A 129 -9.18 2.11 -12.12
C THR A 129 -7.72 1.77 -12.44
N GLU A 130 -7.00 2.67 -13.09
CA GLU A 130 -5.57 2.49 -13.39
C GLU A 130 -4.75 2.34 -12.10
N THR A 131 -5.01 3.19 -11.12
CA THR A 131 -4.31 3.19 -9.82
C THR A 131 -4.47 1.85 -9.11
N ILE A 132 -5.70 1.34 -9.04
CA ILE A 132 -6.02 0.04 -8.46
C ILE A 132 -5.31 -1.08 -9.23
N CYS A 133 -5.43 -1.10 -10.56
CA CYS A 133 -4.81 -2.15 -11.37
C CYS A 133 -3.27 -2.19 -11.20
N ARG A 134 -2.64 -1.01 -11.07
CA ARG A 134 -1.20 -0.91 -10.79
C ARG A 134 -0.85 -1.38 -9.39
N ALA A 135 -1.66 -1.05 -8.39
CA ALA A 135 -1.45 -1.50 -7.02
C ALA A 135 -1.61 -3.02 -6.89
N VAL A 136 -2.67 -3.59 -7.47
CA VAL A 136 -2.89 -5.05 -7.50
C VAL A 136 -1.77 -5.74 -8.27
N GLY A 137 -1.38 -5.21 -9.44
CA GLY A 137 -0.31 -5.79 -10.22
C GLY A 137 1.05 -5.76 -9.55
N ALA A 138 1.28 -4.82 -8.63
CA ALA A 138 2.50 -4.76 -7.83
C ALA A 138 2.57 -5.84 -6.76
N ASP A 139 1.44 -6.25 -6.19
CA ASP A 139 1.39 -7.24 -5.10
C ASP A 139 0.08 -8.05 -5.05
N PRO A 140 -0.18 -8.95 -6.01
CA PRO A 140 -1.49 -9.61 -6.11
C PRO A 140 -1.88 -10.39 -4.86
N ALA A 141 -0.88 -10.89 -4.12
CA ALA A 141 -1.09 -11.74 -2.95
C ALA A 141 -1.78 -11.00 -1.79
N VAL A 142 -1.53 -9.71 -1.61
CA VAL A 142 -2.15 -8.92 -0.52
C VAL A 142 -3.52 -8.36 -0.89
N PHE A 143 -3.89 -8.44 -2.18
CA PHE A 143 -5.23 -8.12 -2.66
C PHE A 143 -6.13 -9.35 -2.79
N ALA A 144 -5.61 -10.57 -2.61
CA ALA A 144 -6.40 -11.80 -2.69
C ALA A 144 -7.34 -12.00 -1.48
N ASP A 145 -7.08 -11.29 -0.38
CA ASP A 145 -7.89 -11.30 0.84
C ASP A 145 -8.65 -9.97 0.96
N GLY A 146 -9.98 -10.02 0.86
CA GLY A 146 -10.83 -8.83 0.93
C GLY A 146 -10.75 -8.09 2.26
N ASP A 147 -10.38 -8.76 3.35
CA ASP A 147 -10.20 -8.15 4.67
C ASP A 147 -8.78 -7.56 4.84
N GLY A 148 -7.97 -7.60 3.79
CA GLY A 148 -6.63 -7.01 3.77
C GLY A 148 -6.65 -5.48 3.79
N TRP A 149 -5.61 -4.87 4.35
CA TRP A 149 -5.47 -3.42 4.42
C TRP A 149 -5.69 -2.72 3.08
N TRP A 150 -5.03 -3.19 2.00
CA TRP A 150 -5.12 -2.50 0.71
C TRP A 150 -6.48 -2.65 0.03
N PRO A 151 -7.08 -3.85 -0.06
CA PRO A 151 -8.46 -3.98 -0.53
C PRO A 151 -9.43 -3.06 0.19
N VAL A 152 -9.45 -3.09 1.52
CA VAL A 152 -10.32 -2.21 2.32
C VAL A 152 -10.00 -0.73 2.07
N PHE A 153 -8.72 -0.35 2.05
CA PHE A 153 -8.30 1.03 1.80
C PHE A 153 -8.76 1.53 0.40
N PHE A 154 -8.66 0.69 -0.63
CA PHE A 154 -9.11 1.02 -1.98
C PHE A 154 -10.62 0.94 -2.16
N GLU A 155 -11.32 0.11 -1.40
CA GLU A 155 -12.80 0.10 -1.33
C GLU A 155 -13.32 1.35 -0.61
N GLU A 156 -12.69 1.79 0.48
CA GLU A 156 -13.06 3.02 1.17
C GLU A 156 -12.74 4.28 0.35
N LEU A 157 -11.77 4.20 -0.58
CA LEU A 157 -11.59 5.21 -1.62
C LEU A 157 -12.81 5.34 -2.55
N GLU A 158 -13.65 4.30 -2.66
CA GLU A 158 -14.87 4.28 -3.47
C GLU A 158 -16.04 5.05 -2.85
N TYR A 159 -15.94 5.52 -1.60
CA TYR A 159 -16.91 6.52 -1.11
C TYR A 159 -16.92 7.81 -1.95
N THR A 160 -15.98 7.95 -2.88
CA THR A 160 -15.91 9.01 -3.90
C THR A 160 -16.37 8.60 -5.31
N LEU A 161 -16.70 7.33 -5.60
CA LEU A 161 -17.10 6.88 -6.95
C LEU A 161 -18.41 6.05 -6.95
N PRO A 162 -19.55 6.63 -7.37
CA PRO A 162 -20.86 5.97 -7.38
C PRO A 162 -20.96 4.67 -8.21
N ARG A 163 -20.03 4.42 -9.14
CA ARG A 163 -20.10 3.31 -10.11
C ARG A 163 -19.34 2.04 -9.70
N MET A 164 -18.32 2.16 -8.84
CA MET A 164 -17.66 0.99 -8.24
C MET A 164 -18.57 0.34 -7.17
N VAL A 165 -19.30 1.19 -6.44
CA VAL A 165 -20.31 0.84 -5.43
C VAL A 165 -21.52 0.07 -6.02
N ALA A 166 -21.73 0.10 -7.34
CA ALA A 166 -22.91 -0.52 -7.98
C ALA A 166 -22.81 -2.04 -8.13
N GLY A 167 -21.62 -2.62 -7.98
CA GLY A 167 -21.47 -4.07 -7.85
C GLY A 167 -21.33 -4.41 -6.37
N ASP A 168 -22.28 -5.15 -5.80
CA ASP A 168 -22.22 -5.70 -4.43
C ASP A 168 -21.06 -6.72 -4.23
N ARG A 169 -19.91 -6.53 -4.89
CA ARG A 169 -18.77 -7.43 -4.91
C ARG A 169 -17.52 -6.69 -4.42
N PRO A 170 -16.74 -7.29 -3.51
CA PRO A 170 -15.50 -6.70 -3.03
C PRO A 170 -14.45 -6.60 -4.14
N LEU A 171 -13.52 -5.66 -4.01
CA LEU A 171 -12.51 -5.28 -5.00
C LEU A 171 -11.71 -6.47 -5.53
N HIS A 172 -11.34 -7.39 -4.64
CA HIS A 172 -10.57 -8.59 -4.99
C HIS A 172 -11.30 -9.52 -5.98
N GLN A 173 -12.62 -9.39 -6.12
CA GLN A 173 -13.42 -10.15 -7.09
C GLN A 173 -13.61 -9.40 -8.41
N LEU A 174 -13.33 -8.09 -8.43
CA LEU A 174 -13.47 -7.24 -9.61
C LEU A 174 -12.17 -7.16 -10.40
N VAL A 175 -11.03 -7.29 -9.72
CA VAL A 175 -9.71 -7.19 -10.39
C VAL A 175 -9.25 -8.57 -10.89
N ARG A 176 -8.97 -8.67 -12.19
CA ARG A 176 -8.41 -9.89 -12.79
C ARG A 176 -7.23 -9.60 -13.69
N CYS A 177 -6.37 -10.60 -13.85
CA CYS A 177 -5.29 -10.58 -14.82
C CYS A 177 -5.77 -11.24 -16.11
N ASP A 178 -5.69 -10.54 -17.24
CA ASP A 178 -6.06 -11.08 -18.54
C ASP A 178 -4.97 -12.01 -19.11
N ALA A 179 -5.24 -12.62 -20.26
CA ALA A 179 -4.31 -13.55 -20.91
C ALA A 179 -2.99 -12.89 -21.36
N SER A 180 -2.94 -11.56 -21.43
CA SER A 180 -1.74 -10.79 -21.77
C SER A 180 -0.89 -10.42 -20.54
N GLY A 181 -1.37 -10.74 -19.34
CA GLY A 181 -0.72 -10.36 -18.09
C GLY A 181 -1.09 -8.95 -17.61
N ARG A 182 -2.12 -8.32 -18.20
CA ARG A 182 -2.60 -7.00 -17.80
C ARG A 182 -3.70 -7.15 -16.75
N TRP A 183 -3.58 -6.37 -15.68
CA TRP A 183 -4.63 -6.25 -14.67
C TRP A 183 -5.73 -5.30 -15.16
N ILE A 184 -6.98 -5.76 -15.03
CA ILE A 184 -8.18 -5.01 -15.39
C ILE A 184 -9.18 -5.08 -14.24
N LEU A 185 -9.91 -3.99 -14.05
CA LEU A 185 -11.05 -3.92 -13.13
C LEU A 185 -12.33 -4.18 -13.93
N GLU A 186 -13.05 -5.24 -13.58
CA GLU A 186 -14.35 -5.53 -14.15
C GLU A 186 -15.42 -4.68 -13.46
N HIS A 187 -16.03 -3.77 -14.22
CA HIS A 187 -17.19 -3.01 -13.76
C HIS A 187 -18.47 -3.75 -14.14
N PRO A 188 -19.21 -4.38 -13.19
CA PRO A 188 -20.42 -5.14 -13.51
C PRO A 188 -21.57 -4.29 -14.09
N GLY A 189 -21.43 -2.96 -14.14
CA GLY A 189 -22.45 -2.03 -14.65
C GLY A 189 -22.36 -1.63 -16.12
N TYR A 190 -21.34 -2.09 -16.89
CA TYR A 190 -21.15 -1.66 -18.29
C TYR A 190 -21.66 -2.65 -19.35
N ASP A 191 -22.19 -3.82 -18.96
CA ASP A 191 -22.69 -4.83 -19.92
C ASP A 191 -24.13 -4.58 -20.43
N GLU A 192 -24.77 -3.47 -20.08
CA GLU A 192 -26.12 -3.12 -20.57
C GLU A 192 -26.22 -1.69 -21.14
N ALA A 193 -25.52 -1.41 -22.22
CA ALA A 193 -25.88 -0.32 -23.14
C ALA A 193 -25.32 -0.57 -24.55
N SER A 194 -25.89 -1.53 -25.26
CA SER A 194 -25.78 -1.68 -26.73
C SER A 194 -27.04 -1.17 -27.41
#